data_AF-A0A3D4NRC0-F1
#
_entry.id   AF-A0A3D4NRC0-F1
#
_cell.length_a   1.000
_cell.length_b   1.000
_cell.length_c   1.000
_cell.angle_alpha   90.00
_cell.angle_beta   90.00
_cell.angle_gamma   90.00
#
_symmetry.space_group_name_H-M   'P 1'
#
loop_
_entity.id
_entity.type
_entity.pdbx_description
1 polymer ?
#
loop_
_entity_poly.entity_id
_entity_poly.type
_entity_poly.pdbx_seq_one_letter_code
_entity_poly.pdbx_strand_id
1 'polypeptide(L)'
;RRTDLKMDYRAAGAAAYLGLGAVWALGLSSSAAQLQANPGSLPPSILSITGVIPFTQTIFLWQSGVMLLALIVISLIIAYATAPGPNSARDAEACGIDPSFNLPPLQPRTRPGEWLEHSP
;
A
#
# COMPACT_ATOMS: atom_id res chain seq x y z
N ARG A 1 -7.76 -15.33 -16.31
CA ARG A 1 -6.31 -15.15 -16.56
C ARG A 1 -6.15 -14.40 -17.88
N ARG A 2 -5.36 -13.32 -17.95
CA ARG A 2 -5.04 -12.64 -19.22
C ARG A 2 -3.67 -13.12 -19.70
N THR A 3 -3.68 -14.17 -20.52
CA THR A 3 -2.46 -14.76 -21.10
C THR A 3 -1.98 -14.02 -22.36
N ASP A 4 -2.80 -13.11 -22.88
CA ASP A 4 -2.51 -12.22 -23.99
C ASP A 4 -1.53 -11.09 -23.61
N LEU A 5 -1.49 -10.74 -22.32
CA LEU A 5 -0.66 -9.66 -21.81
C LEU A 5 0.78 -10.14 -21.57
N LYS A 6 1.69 -9.84 -22.51
CA LYS A 6 3.14 -10.04 -22.36
C LYS A 6 3.79 -8.97 -21.48
N MET A 7 3.33 -8.87 -20.23
CA MET A 7 3.93 -7.99 -19.23
C MET A 7 5.00 -8.76 -18.45
N ASP A 8 6.16 -8.15 -18.26
CA ASP A 8 7.19 -8.74 -17.41
C ASP A 8 6.73 -8.75 -15.94
N TYR A 9 6.61 -9.95 -15.38
CA TYR A 9 6.05 -10.17 -14.06
C TYR A 9 6.94 -9.60 -12.95
N ARG A 10 8.25 -9.61 -13.15
CA ARG A 10 9.23 -9.12 -12.17
C ARG A 10 9.22 -7.60 -12.14
N ALA A 11 9.21 -6.96 -13.31
CA ALA A 11 9.09 -5.52 -13.43
C ALA A 11 7.76 -5.01 -12.86
N ALA A 12 6.66 -5.73 -13.12
CA ALA A 12 5.35 -5.41 -12.54
C ALA A 12 5.37 -5.48 -11.01
N GLY A 13 5.96 -6.54 -10.43
CA GLY A 13 6.14 -6.66 -8.98
C GLY A 13 7.01 -5.55 -8.41
N ALA A 14 8.14 -5.24 -9.05
CA ALA A 14 9.03 -4.16 -8.63
C ALA A 14 8.32 -2.79 -8.66
N ALA A 15 7.57 -2.49 -9.71
CA ALA A 15 6.78 -1.27 -9.82
C ALA A 15 5.70 -1.17 -8.73
N ALA A 16 5.04 -2.29 -8.40
CA ALA A 16 4.07 -2.32 -7.31
C ALA A 16 4.71 -2.01 -5.95
N TYR A 17 5.87 -2.62 -5.65
CA TYR A 17 6.60 -2.34 -4.41
C TYR A 17 7.10 -0.89 -4.33
N LEU A 18 7.62 -0.37 -5.44
CA LEU A 18 8.07 1.01 -5.54
C LEU A 18 6.92 2.00 -5.30
N GLY A 19 5.74 1.75 -5.87
CA GLY A 19 4.54 2.55 -5.60
C GLY A 19 4.07 2.46 -4.14
N LEU A 20 4.04 1.25 -3.56
CA LEU A 20 3.63 1.03 -2.17
C LEU A 20 4.56 1.76 -1.18
N GLY A 21 5.88 1.67 -1.39
CA GLY A 21 6.86 2.37 -0.56
C GLY A 21 6.73 3.89 -0.64
N ALA A 22 6.47 4.43 -1.84
CA ALA A 22 6.29 5.87 -2.04
C ALA A 22 5.05 6.43 -1.32
N VAL A 23 3.92 5.71 -1.33
CA VAL A 23 2.69 6.13 -0.64
C VAL A 23 2.81 5.98 0.88
N TRP A 24 3.48 4.93 1.36
CA TRP A 24 3.72 4.72 2.80
C TRP A 24 4.48 5.89 3.43
N ALA A 25 5.46 6.45 2.72
CA ALA A 25 6.28 7.57 3.21
C ALA A 25 5.49 8.88 3.46
N LEU A 26 4.26 9.01 2.96
CA LEU A 26 3.43 10.20 3.15
C LEU A 26 2.77 10.28 4.53
N GLY A 27 2.81 9.20 5.32
CA GLY A 27 2.34 9.21 6.71
C GLY A 27 0.82 9.35 6.89
N LEU A 28 0.01 9.22 5.83
CA LEU A 28 -1.47 9.32 5.91
C LEU A 28 -2.08 8.32 6.89
N SER A 29 -1.50 7.11 6.96
CA SER A 29 -1.91 6.05 7.88
C SER A 29 -1.14 6.05 9.21
N SER A 30 -0.42 7.13 9.54
CA SER A 30 0.36 7.23 10.78
C SER A 30 -0.56 7.43 11.99
N SER A 31 -0.52 6.48 12.94
CA SER A 31 -1.32 6.54 14.16
C SER A 31 -1.00 7.76 15.02
N ALA A 32 0.29 8.11 15.18
CA ALA A 32 0.69 9.28 15.95
C ALA A 32 0.15 10.60 15.37
N ALA A 33 0.17 10.74 14.03
CA ALA A 33 -0.36 11.91 13.35
C ALA A 33 -1.89 12.00 13.50
N GLN A 34 -2.60 10.87 13.40
CA GLN A 34 -4.05 10.81 13.57
C GLN A 34 -4.48 11.10 15.02
N LEU A 35 -3.74 10.60 16.01
CA LEU A 35 -4.00 10.89 17.43
C LEU A 35 -3.83 12.39 17.72
N GLN A 36 -2.74 13.01 17.26
CA GLN A 36 -2.48 14.44 17.50
C GLN A 36 -3.46 15.37 16.78
N ALA A 37 -4.02 14.92 15.65
CA ALA A 37 -5.01 15.67 14.88
C ALA A 37 -6.45 15.54 15.43
N ASN A 38 -6.71 14.62 16.37
CA ASN A 38 -8.03 14.40 16.96
C ASN A 38 -8.04 14.72 18.47
N PRO A 39 -8.70 15.82 18.91
CA PRO A 39 -8.75 16.18 20.32
C PRO A 39 -9.39 15.10 21.21
N GLY A 40 -10.34 14.31 20.69
CA GLY A 40 -10.97 13.22 21.46
C GLY A 40 -10.06 12.03 21.72
N SER A 41 -8.93 11.95 21.02
CA SER A 41 -7.93 10.89 21.18
C SER A 41 -6.74 11.29 22.07
N LEU A 42 -6.66 12.56 22.49
CA LEU A 42 -5.55 13.08 23.30
C LEU A 42 -5.91 13.12 24.79
N PRO A 43 -5.03 12.66 25.70
CA PRO A 43 -5.19 12.88 27.13
C PRO A 43 -5.26 14.38 27.47
N PRO A 44 -6.10 14.81 28.43
CA PRO A 44 -6.28 16.23 28.76
C PRO A 44 -4.98 16.96 29.14
N SER A 45 -4.04 16.25 29.78
CA SER A 45 -2.73 16.78 30.17
C SER A 45 -1.81 17.09 28.99
N ILE A 46 -1.97 16.40 27.86
CA ILE A 46 -1.20 16.67 26.63
C ILE A 46 -1.90 17.75 25.81
N LEU A 47 -3.22 17.66 25.70
CA LEU A 47 -4.02 18.64 24.96
C LEU A 47 -3.85 20.07 25.51
N SER A 48 -3.72 20.23 26.83
CA SER A 48 -3.49 21.54 27.46
C SER A 48 -2.12 22.15 27.17
N ILE A 49 -1.13 21.33 26.79
CA ILE A 49 0.24 21.77 26.49
C ILE A 49 0.41 22.02 24.99
N THR A 50 0.05 21.04 24.15
CA THR A 50 0.36 21.06 22.70
C THR A 50 -0.82 21.47 21.83
N GLY A 51 -2.06 21.41 22.35
CA GLY A 51 -3.26 21.60 21.55
C GLY A 51 -3.43 20.51 20.48
N VAL A 52 -4.27 20.82 19.49
CA VAL A 52 -4.49 19.97 18.30
C VAL A 52 -3.62 20.47 17.16
N ILE A 53 -2.89 19.57 16.49
CA ILE A 53 -2.12 19.91 15.28
C ILE A 53 -2.83 19.26 14.09
N PRO A 54 -3.61 20.03 13.30
CA PRO A 54 -4.39 19.48 12.19
C PRO A 54 -3.51 19.09 10.99
N PHE A 55 -4.03 18.22 10.12
CA PHE A 55 -3.32 17.82 8.91
C PHE A 55 -3.05 18.96 7.93
N THR A 56 -3.87 20.01 7.93
CA THR A 56 -3.65 21.21 7.11
C THR A 56 -2.36 21.96 7.45
N GLN A 57 -1.77 21.70 8.62
CA GLN A 57 -0.48 22.26 9.05
C GLN A 57 0.68 21.26 8.96
N THR A 58 0.42 20.01 8.56
CA THR A 58 1.42 18.94 8.53
C THR A 58 1.37 18.18 7.19
N ILE A 59 0.53 17.15 7.07
CA ILE A 59 0.53 16.23 5.93
C ILE A 59 -0.12 16.85 4.68
N PHE A 60 -1.15 17.69 4.84
CA PHE A 60 -1.89 18.31 3.73
C PHE A 60 -1.33 19.67 3.29
N LEU A 61 -0.07 19.93 3.62
CA LEU A 61 0.65 21.07 3.08
C LEU A 61 0.91 20.89 1.57
N TRP A 62 0.96 22.00 0.83
CA TRP A 62 1.21 21.96 -0.62
C TRP A 62 2.61 21.40 -0.92
N GLN A 63 3.58 21.59 -0.03
CA GLN A 63 4.93 21.00 -0.13
C GLN A 63 4.85 19.47 -0.16
N SER A 64 4.01 18.87 0.68
CA SER A 64 3.75 17.42 0.69
C SER A 64 3.09 16.99 -0.62
N GLY A 65 2.19 17.80 -1.18
CA GLY A 65 1.59 17.58 -2.50
C GLY A 65 2.64 17.59 -3.64
N VAL A 66 3.58 18.54 -3.61
CA VAL A 66 4.69 18.58 -4.59
C VAL A 66 5.60 17.37 -4.43
N MET A 67 5.93 16.98 -3.19
CA MET A 67 6.72 15.77 -2.93
C MET A 67 6.02 14.51 -3.42
N LEU A 68 4.72 14.38 -3.19
CA LEU A 68 3.91 13.29 -3.73
C LEU A 68 3.99 13.24 -5.26
N LEU A 69 3.78 14.39 -5.93
CA LEU A 69 3.87 14.46 -7.39
C LEU A 69 5.26 14.07 -7.89
N ALA A 70 6.32 14.56 -7.25
CA ALA A 70 7.70 14.22 -7.60
C ALA A 70 7.96 12.71 -7.45
N LEU A 71 7.50 12.10 -6.36
CA LEU A 71 7.61 10.65 -6.14
C LEU A 71 6.87 9.86 -7.22
N ILE A 72 5.65 10.27 -7.60
CA ILE A 72 4.88 9.62 -8.68
C ILE A 72 5.63 9.73 -10.01
N VAL A 73 6.08 10.93 -10.39
CA VAL A 73 6.75 11.16 -11.68
C VAL A 73 8.04 10.36 -11.77
N ILE A 74 8.90 10.43 -10.75
CA ILE A 74 10.17 9.68 -10.73
C ILE A 74 9.90 8.18 -10.73
N SER A 75 8.91 7.73 -9.97
CA SER A 75 8.50 6.33 -9.93
C SER A 75 8.08 5.80 -11.30
N LEU A 76 7.27 6.57 -12.03
CA LEU A 76 6.85 6.24 -13.38
C LEU A 76 8.02 6.22 -14.35
N ILE A 77 8.93 7.21 -14.27
CA ILE A 77 10.15 7.25 -15.09
C ILE A 77 11.00 6.00 -14.86
N ILE A 78 11.26 5.63 -13.61
CA ILE A 78 12.04 4.44 -13.27
C ILE A 78 11.34 3.18 -13.77
N ALA A 79 10.05 3.01 -13.48
CA ALA A 79 9.29 1.84 -13.91
C ALA A 79 9.28 1.70 -15.44
N TYR A 80 9.10 2.81 -16.17
CA TYR A 80 9.11 2.81 -17.62
C TYR A 80 10.51 2.54 -18.19
N ALA A 81 11.53 3.23 -17.71
CA ALA A 81 12.90 3.11 -18.22
C ALA A 81 13.56 1.76 -17.90
N THR A 82 13.13 1.10 -16.82
CA THR A 82 13.69 -0.21 -16.40
C THR A 82 12.85 -1.40 -16.84
N ALA A 83 11.66 -1.18 -17.40
CA ALA A 83 10.85 -2.26 -17.94
C ALA A 83 11.58 -2.95 -19.11
N PRO A 84 11.73 -4.28 -19.09
CA PRO A 84 12.34 -5.01 -20.19
C PRO A 84 11.45 -4.95 -21.44
N GLY A 85 12.10 -4.91 -22.60
CA GLY A 85 11.41 -4.90 -23.89
C GLY A 85 10.72 -6.23 -24.22
N PRO A 86 9.91 -6.28 -25.31
CA PRO A 86 9.07 -7.44 -25.64
C PRO A 86 9.84 -8.77 -25.81
N ASN A 87 11.13 -8.69 -26.17
CA ASN A 87 11.97 -9.86 -26.42
C ASN A 87 12.61 -10.44 -25.15
N SER A 88 12.67 -9.66 -24.06
CA SER A 88 13.27 -10.07 -22.78
C SER A 88 12.27 -10.17 -21.64
N ALA A 89 11.03 -9.72 -21.86
CA ALA A 89 9.95 -9.82 -20.89
C ALA A 89 9.63 -11.28 -20.53
N ARG A 90 9.57 -11.57 -19.24
CA ARG A 90 9.13 -12.86 -18.70
C ARG A 90 7.80 -12.69 -17.97
N ASP A 91 6.78 -13.36 -18.47
CA ASP A 91 5.47 -13.40 -17.81
C ASP A 91 5.52 -14.28 -16.54
N ALA A 92 4.38 -14.35 -15.83
CA ALA A 92 4.28 -15.12 -14.59
C ALA A 92 4.60 -16.60 -14.81
N GLU A 93 4.19 -17.17 -15.95
CA GLU A 93 4.39 -18.58 -16.28
C GLU A 93 5.86 -18.91 -16.54
N ALA A 94 6.56 -18.04 -17.29
CA ALA A 94 8.00 -18.12 -17.49
C ALA A 94 8.79 -17.96 -16.17
N CYS A 95 8.17 -17.37 -15.14
CA CYS A 95 8.70 -17.31 -13.78
C CYS A 95 8.27 -18.50 -12.89
N GLY A 96 7.44 -19.43 -13.40
CA GLY A 96 6.89 -20.54 -12.61
C GLY A 96 5.91 -20.12 -11.52
N ILE A 97 5.29 -18.94 -11.66
CA ILE A 97 4.37 -18.36 -10.69
C ILE A 97 2.95 -18.47 -11.22
N ASP A 98 2.07 -19.07 -10.43
CA ASP A 98 0.63 -19.02 -10.67
C ASP A 98 0.03 -17.81 -9.92
N PRO A 99 -0.41 -16.75 -10.63
CA PRO A 99 -1.05 -15.60 -10.01
C PRO A 99 -2.52 -15.87 -9.65
N SER A 100 -3.02 -17.11 -9.82
CA SER A 100 -4.38 -17.45 -9.42
C SER A 100 -4.54 -17.34 -7.89
N PHE A 101 -5.61 -16.66 -7.47
CA PHE A 101 -5.99 -16.63 -6.07
C PHE A 101 -6.76 -17.91 -5.75
N ASN A 102 -6.09 -18.85 -5.08
CA ASN A 102 -6.76 -20.01 -4.50
C ASN A 102 -7.08 -19.70 -3.05
N LEU A 103 -8.38 -19.68 -2.72
CA LEU A 103 -8.83 -19.60 -1.33
C LEU A 103 -8.18 -20.75 -0.55
N PRO A 104 -7.44 -20.46 0.55
CA PRO A 104 -6.98 -21.52 1.43
C PRO A 104 -8.19 -22.35 1.87
N PRO A 105 -8.05 -23.68 1.99
CA PRO A 105 -9.12 -24.50 2.54
C PRO A 105 -9.47 -23.97 3.94
N LEU A 106 -10.76 -23.84 4.23
CA LEU A 106 -11.22 -23.43 5.55
C LEU A 106 -10.61 -24.36 6.59
N GLN A 107 -9.99 -23.78 7.63
CA GLN A 107 -9.38 -24.57 8.69
C GLN A 107 -10.44 -25.44 9.38
N PRO A 108 -10.10 -26.67 9.78
CA PRO A 108 -11.02 -27.51 10.54
C PRO A 108 -11.41 -26.82 11.84
N ARG A 109 -12.68 -26.90 12.20
CA ARG A 109 -13.20 -26.33 13.45
C ARG A 109 -12.49 -26.94 14.65
N THR A 110 -11.87 -26.11 15.48
CA THR A 110 -11.23 -26.51 16.73
C THR A 110 -11.96 -26.02 17.97
N ARG A 111 -12.86 -25.02 17.85
CA ARG A 111 -13.54 -24.40 19.00
C ARG A 111 -15.04 -24.16 18.75
N PRO A 112 -15.89 -24.28 19.79
CA PRO A 112 -17.32 -24.02 19.67
C PRO A 112 -17.68 -22.60 19.16
N GLY A 113 -16.85 -21.60 19.48
CA GLY A 113 -17.05 -20.20 19.07
C GLY A 113 -16.87 -19.94 17.57
N GLU A 114 -16.18 -20.83 16.86
CA GLU A 114 -15.97 -20.74 15.40
C GLU A 114 -17.26 -21.05 14.61
N TRP A 115 -18.38 -21.31 15.29
CA TRP A 115 -19.66 -21.57 14.65
C TRP A 115 -20.20 -20.35 13.88
N LEU A 116 -20.09 -19.15 14.47
CA LEU A 116 -20.54 -17.89 13.85
C LEU A 116 -19.65 -17.44 12.68
N GLU A 117 -18.36 -17.74 12.74
CA GLU A 117 -17.38 -17.36 11.70
C GLU A 117 -17.51 -18.24 10.43
N HIS A 118 -18.08 -19.45 10.57
CA HIS A 118 -18.30 -20.41 9.49
C HIS A 118 -19.79 -20.63 9.15
N SER A 119 -20.68 -19.76 9.63
CA SER A 119 -22.10 -19.80 9.26
C SER A 119 -22.33 -19.13 7.90
N PRO A 120 -23.16 -19.72 7.01
CA PRO A 120 -23.41 -19.22 5.66
C PRO A 120 -24.13 -17.87 5.62
#